data_AF-A0A2H9MT80-F1
#
_entry.id   AF-A0A2H9MT80-F1
#
_cell.length_a   1.000
_cell.length_b   1.000
_cell.length_c   1.000
_cell.angle_alpha   90.00
_cell.angle_beta   90.00
_cell.angle_gamma   90.00
#
_symmetry.space_group_name_H-M   'P 1'
#
loop_
_entity.id
_entity.type
_entity.pdbx_description
1 polymer ?
#
loop_
_entity_poly.entity_id
_entity_poly.type
_entity_poly.pdbx_seq_one_letter_code
_entity_poly.pdbx_strand_id
1 'polypeptide(L)' 'MTLEEGLELIENYKKGLQKFLETLPEQSVQLGPEIIKVLTMNSKNEIANLDAIEKALKRQPQYESGLNS' A
#
# COMPACT_ATOMS: atom_id res chain seq x y z
N MET A 1 9.01 2.62 17.12
CA MET A 1 8.39 2.85 15.81
C MET A 1 8.05 4.33 15.71
N THR A 2 8.82 5.07 14.92
CA THR A 2 8.59 6.50 14.60
C THR A 2 7.67 6.65 13.40
N LEU A 3 7.24 7.89 13.11
CA LEU A 3 6.50 8.20 11.89
C LEU A 3 7.34 7.91 10.63
N GLU A 4 8.64 8.22 10.64
CA GLU A 4 9.51 7.91 9.51
C GLU A 4 9.62 6.40 9.28
N GLU A 5 9.83 5.61 10.34
CA GLU A 5 9.89 4.15 10.26
C GLU A 5 8.57 3.58 9.72
N GLY A 6 7.42 4.12 10.16
CA GLY A 6 6.10 3.71 9.65
C GLY A 6 5.87 4.04 8.17
N LEU A 7 6.29 5.24 7.73
CA LEU A 7 6.19 5.65 6.33
C LEU A 7 7.12 4.83 5.43
N GLU A 8 8.32 4.48 5.91
CA GLU A 8 9.25 3.60 5.20
C GLU A 8 8.67 2.20 5.03
N LEU A 9 8.02 1.64 6.06
CA LEU A 9 7.34 0.35 5.98
C LEU A 9 6.23 0.34 4.93
N ILE A 10 5.42 1.41 4.88
CA ILE A 10 4.35 1.56 3.87
C ILE A 10 4.95 1.59 2.46
N GLU A 11 5.99 2.38 2.25
CA GLU A 11 6.65 2.51 0.95
C GLU A 11 7.27 1.18 0.50
N ASN A 12 7.95 0.47 1.41
CA ASN A 12 8.55 -0.83 1.12
C ASN A 12 7.50 -1.89 0.78
N TYR A 13 6.36 -1.88 1.48
CA TYR A 13 5.28 -2.82 1.19
C TYR A 13 4.62 -2.52 -0.17
N LYS A 14 4.38 -1.25 -0.51
CA LYS A 14 3.89 -0.86 -1.85
C LYS A 14 4.83 -1.32 -2.96
N LYS A 15 6.15 -1.13 -2.80
CA LYS A 15 7.16 -1.65 -3.75
C LYS A 15 7.11 -3.18 -3.88
N GLY A 16 6.92 -3.87 -2.76
CA GLY A 16 6.72 -5.33 -2.75
C GLY A 16 5.49 -5.74 -3.57
N LEU A 17 4.36 -5.07 -3.39
CA LEU A 17 3.14 -5.32 -4.17
C LEU A 17 3.31 -4.99 -5.66
N GLN A 18 4.03 -3.92 -6.00
CA GLN A 18 4.34 -3.58 -7.39
C GLN A 18 5.19 -4.68 -8.05
N LYS A 19 6.27 -5.11 -7.40
CA LYS A 19 7.11 -6.20 -7.90
C LYS A 19 6.34 -7.52 -8.01
N PHE A 20 5.47 -7.81 -7.05
CA PHE A 20 4.57 -8.95 -7.12
C PHE A 20 3.67 -8.87 -8.37
N LEU A 21 3.07 -7.72 -8.66
CA LEU A 21 2.24 -7.52 -9.85
C LEU A 21 3.03 -7.67 -11.16
N GLU A 22 4.29 -7.27 -11.19
CA GLU A 22 5.17 -7.42 -12.36
C GLU A 22 5.48 -8.90 -12.66
N THR A 23 5.69 -9.72 -11.63
CA THR A 23 6.01 -11.14 -11.79
C THR A 23 4.79 -12.06 -11.76
N LEU A 24 3.62 -11.56 -11.32
CA LEU A 24 2.38 -12.34 -11.23
C LEU A 24 1.98 -13.00 -12.57
N PRO A 25 2.07 -12.34 -13.74
CA PRO A 25 1.75 -12.97 -15.02
C PRO A 25 2.59 -14.22 -15.32
N GLU A 26 3.82 -14.30 -14.81
CA GLU A 26 4.68 -15.48 -14.99
C GLU A 26 4.11 -16.72 -14.31
N GLN A 27 3.23 -16.54 -13.32
CA GLN A 27 2.56 -17.63 -12.60
C GLN A 27 1.22 -18.03 -13.22
N SER A 28 0.84 -17.46 -14.38
CA SER A 28 -0.48 -17.68 -14.99
C SER A 28 -0.75 -19.14 -15.34
N VAL A 29 0.30 -19.90 -15.69
CA VAL A 29 0.21 -21.33 -16.01
C VAL A 29 -0.15 -22.17 -14.77
N GLN A 30 0.31 -21.77 -13.58
CA GLN A 30 0.12 -22.52 -12.34
C GLN A 30 -1.15 -22.11 -11.59
N LEU A 31 -1.45 -20.81 -11.56
CA LEU A 31 -2.56 -20.26 -10.76
C LEU A 31 -3.88 -20.18 -11.53
N GLY A 32 -3.81 -20.14 -12.87
CA GLY A 32 -4.97 -19.93 -13.72
C GLY A 32 -5.45 -18.46 -13.76
N PRO A 33 -6.18 -18.08 -14.81
CA PRO A 33 -6.48 -16.67 -15.12
C PRO A 33 -7.37 -15.97 -14.08
N GLU A 34 -8.31 -16.69 -13.45
CA GLU A 34 -9.20 -16.10 -12.47
C GLU A 34 -8.46 -15.71 -11.19
N ILE A 35 -7.54 -16.56 -10.72
CA ILE A 35 -6.71 -16.26 -9.54
C ILE A 35 -5.77 -15.09 -9.84
N ILE A 36 -5.14 -15.07 -11.02
CA ILE A 36 -4.31 -13.93 -11.45
C ILE A 36 -5.12 -12.62 -11.44
N LYS A 37 -6.36 -12.65 -11.94
CA LYS A 37 -7.25 -11.49 -11.95
C LYS A 37 -7.57 -11.01 -10.54
N VAL A 38 -7.97 -11.92 -9.63
CA VAL A 38 -8.29 -11.58 -8.23
C VAL A 38 -7.07 -10.99 -7.51
N LEU A 39 -5.91 -11.64 -7.62
CA LEU A 39 -4.66 -11.16 -7.02
C LEU A 39 -4.27 -9.80 -7.56
N THR A 40 -4.39 -9.59 -8.87
CA THR A 40 -4.13 -8.29 -9.50
C THR A 40 -5.03 -7.19 -8.94
N MET A 41 -6.33 -7.46 -8.85
CA MET A 41 -7.31 -6.49 -8.36
C MET A 41 -7.07 -6.15 -6.89
N ASN A 42 -6.82 -7.16 -6.06
CA ASN A 42 -6.60 -6.98 -4.63
C ASN A 42 -5.31 -6.20 -4.36
N SER A 43 -4.20 -6.55 -5.01
CA SER A 43 -2.93 -5.83 -4.84
C SER A 43 -3.04 -4.36 -5.28
N LYS A 44 -3.77 -4.07 -6.37
CA LYS A 44 -4.03 -2.68 -6.79
C LYS A 44 -4.85 -1.89 -5.78
N ASN A 45 -5.88 -2.51 -5.21
CA ASN A 45 -6.70 -1.88 -4.17
C ASN A 45 -5.87 -1.61 -2.90
N GLU A 46 -5.02 -2.56 -2.52
CA GLU A 46 -4.16 -2.40 -1.34
C GLU A 46 -3.14 -1.27 -1.52
N ILE A 47 -2.50 -1.16 -2.70
CA ILE A 47 -1.63 -0.02 -3.02
C ILE A 47 -2.39 1.31 -2.87
N ALA A 48 -3.62 1.40 -3.39
CA ALA A 48 -4.43 2.61 -3.28
C ALA A 48 -4.80 2.96 -1.83
N ASN A 49 -5.10 1.95 -1.00
CA ASN A 49 -5.37 2.14 0.42
C ASN A 49 -4.12 2.66 1.15
N LEU A 50 -2.96 2.08 0.86
CA LEU A 50 -1.68 2.49 1.45
C LEU A 50 -1.29 3.91 1.05
N ASP A 51 -1.52 4.31 -0.20
CA ASP A 51 -1.34 5.69 -0.64
C ASP A 51 -2.25 6.66 0.14
N ALA A 52 -3.49 6.25 0.44
CA ALA A 52 -4.41 7.06 1.25
C ALA A 52 -3.93 7.20 2.70
N ILE A 53 -3.46 6.10 3.30
CA ILE A 53 -2.90 6.08 4.65
C ILE A 53 -1.65 6.95 4.72
N GLU A 54 -0.71 6.79 3.78
CA GLU A 54 0.51 7.59 3.70
C GLU A 54 0.18 9.09 3.59
N LYS A 55 -0.78 9.45 2.74
CA LYS A 55 -1.27 10.84 2.63
C LYS A 55 -1.88 11.34 3.93
N ALA A 56 -2.65 10.52 4.63
CA ALA A 56 -3.27 10.89 5.91
C ALA A 56 -2.21 11.12 7.00
N LEU A 57 -1.21 10.24 7.09
CA LEU A 57 -0.10 10.33 8.03
C LEU A 57 0.76 11.57 7.76
N LYS A 58 1.11 11.84 6.48
CA LYS A 58 1.87 13.03 6.07
C LYS A 58 1.12 14.35 6.28
N ARG A 59 -0.22 14.32 6.27
CA ARG A 59 -1.09 15.48 6.52
C ARG A 59 -1.24 15.82 8.01
N GLN A 60 -0.64 15.06 8.92
CA GLN A 60 -0.59 15.45 10.33
C GLN A 60 0.55 16.45 10.60
N PRO A 61 0.30 17.74 10.38
CA PRO A 61 0.69 18.74 11.37
C PRO A 61 -0.48 19.69 11.64
N GLN A 62 -1.23 19.50 12.76
CA GLN A 62 -2.10 20.49 13.47
C GLN A 62 -3.28 19.91 14.29
N TYR A 63 -3.38 18.61 14.61
CA TYR A 63 -4.46 18.18 15.53
C TYR A 63 -4.24 18.63 17.00
N GLU A 64 -3.05 19.10 17.36
CA GLU A 64 -2.74 19.59 18.72
C GLU A 64 -2.83 21.12 18.90
N SER A 65 -3.12 21.90 17.84
CA SER A 65 -3.25 23.36 17.97
C SER A 65 -4.69 23.86 18.15
N GLY A 66 -5.69 22.96 18.22
CA GLY A 66 -7.11 23.30 18.35
C GLY A 66 -7.80 22.85 19.65
N LEU A 67 -7.07 22.23 20.59
CA LEU A 67 -7.62 21.76 21.87
C LEU A 67 -7.16 22.59 23.09
N ASN A 68 -6.45 23.70 22.86
CA ASN A 68 -6.18 24.69 23.89
C ASN A 68 -7.17 25.85 23.74
N SER A 69 -8.40 25.64 24.20
CA SER A 69 -9.40 26.70 24.41
C SER A 69 -9.96 26.60 25.82
#